data_AF-A0A1Y0HUE9-F1
#
_entry.id   AF-A0A1Y0HUE9-F1
#
_cell.length_a   1.000
_cell.length_b   1.000
_cell.length_c   1.000
_cell.angle_alpha   90.00
_cell.angle_beta   90.00
_cell.angle_gamma   90.00
#
_symmetry.space_group_name_H-M   'P 1'
#
loop_
_entity.id
_entity.type
_entity.pdbx_description
1 polymer ?
#
loop_
_entity_poly.entity_id
_entity_poly.type
_entity_poly.pdbx_seq_one_letter_code
_entity_poly.pdbx_strand_id
1 'polypeptide(L)'
;MQTLAQALTTQSEAARKKVGSARHPARYLVAAMLAGAYIGVGVVLMVATAGPFLAAGSPGERLVAGGVFAAALTLVVFAGAELATSAMMILAQGVATRAVRVRDAVVTLGLCLVGNLAGSMLFAFAVTKAGVLHSNAAAGEMVASMLRAKAHETGGELFFRGVLCNLLVCAAIWACGRLRSEAGKAIVLFWAILAFIASGFEHVVANMTTFSLGLLGGLGPTTWADFARNLTWVGLGNLVGGALVVGLAYVVVAGPARDAGRGAPSTAATSRPVVLPVPSIRRAAPPLDRSHRAG
;
A
#
# COMPACT_ATOMS: atom_id res chain seq x y z
N MET A 1 5.16 14.71 -13.79
CA MET A 1 4.52 13.38 -13.72
C MET A 1 5.22 12.47 -14.72
N GLN A 2 5.44 11.19 -14.42
CA GLN A 2 6.03 10.25 -15.36
C GLN A 2 5.06 9.94 -16.52
N THR A 3 5.60 9.60 -17.69
CA THR A 3 4.81 9.05 -18.81
C THR A 3 4.30 7.65 -18.47
N LEU A 4 3.31 7.15 -19.22
CA LEU A 4 2.78 5.79 -19.00
C LEU A 4 3.83 4.71 -19.23
N ALA A 5 4.69 4.88 -20.23
CA ALA A 5 5.82 3.97 -20.49
C ALA A 5 6.84 3.97 -19.34
N GLN A 6 7.22 5.14 -18.82
CA GLN A 6 8.12 5.25 -17.67
C GLN A 6 7.52 4.61 -16.40
N ALA A 7 6.22 4.81 -16.18
CA ALA A 7 5.51 4.19 -15.06
C ALA A 7 5.47 2.66 -15.19
N LEU A 8 5.24 2.12 -16.39
CA LEU A 8 5.26 0.68 -16.63
C LEU A 8 6.64 0.06 -16.38
N THR A 9 7.72 0.75 -16.75
CA THR A 9 9.09 0.33 -16.41
C THR A 9 9.28 0.32 -14.90
N THR A 10 8.85 1.38 -14.20
CA THR A 10 8.91 1.47 -12.73
C THR A 10 8.14 0.31 -12.07
N GLN A 11 6.95 -0.03 -12.57
CA GLN A 11 6.17 -1.16 -12.05
C GLN A 11 6.82 -2.52 -12.33
N SER A 12 7.47 -2.67 -13.48
CA SER A 12 8.22 -3.89 -13.82
C SER A 12 9.43 -4.08 -12.89
N GLU A 13 10.12 -3.00 -12.53
CA GLU A 13 11.19 -3.02 -11.52
C GLU A 13 10.63 -3.32 -10.12
N ALA A 14 9.49 -2.74 -9.76
CA ALA A 14 8.81 -3.03 -8.51
C ALA A 14 8.44 -4.53 -8.42
N ALA A 15 7.97 -5.14 -9.52
CA ALA A 15 7.68 -6.57 -9.59
C ALA A 15 8.94 -7.42 -9.36
N ARG A 16 10.06 -7.08 -10.00
CA ARG A 16 11.36 -7.76 -9.79
C ARG A 16 11.83 -7.65 -8.34
N LYS A 17 11.75 -6.45 -7.75
CA LYS A 17 12.11 -6.21 -6.36
C LYS A 17 11.24 -7.05 -5.42
N LYS A 18 9.92 -7.09 -5.65
CA LYS A 18 8.98 -7.85 -4.83
C LYS A 18 9.27 -9.35 -4.87
N VAL A 19 9.46 -9.91 -6.06
CA VAL A 19 9.85 -11.32 -6.25
C VAL A 19 11.23 -11.62 -5.65
N GLY A 20 12.20 -10.71 -5.81
CA GLY A 20 13.52 -10.83 -5.20
C GLY A 20 13.45 -10.87 -3.68
N SER A 21 12.70 -9.96 -3.06
CA SER A 21 12.48 -9.92 -1.61
C SER A 21 11.78 -11.17 -1.09
N ALA A 22 10.84 -11.75 -1.86
CA ALA A 22 10.13 -12.98 -1.48
C ALA A 22 11.04 -14.21 -1.38
N ARG A 23 12.26 -14.17 -1.94
CA ARG A 23 13.28 -15.22 -1.74
C ARG A 23 13.84 -15.24 -0.32
N HIS A 24 13.59 -14.19 0.46
CA HIS A 24 13.87 -14.13 1.90
C HIS A 24 12.54 -14.14 2.67
N PRO A 25 11.87 -15.31 2.79
CA PRO A 25 10.47 -15.38 3.19
C PRO A 25 10.20 -14.78 4.57
N ALA A 26 11.10 -14.93 5.54
CA ALA A 26 10.92 -14.33 6.87
C ALA A 26 10.83 -12.78 6.81
N ARG A 27 11.75 -12.12 6.11
CA ARG A 27 11.75 -10.66 5.96
C ARG A 27 10.55 -10.18 5.16
N TYR A 28 10.19 -10.92 4.11
CA TYR A 28 9.03 -10.62 3.28
C TYR A 28 7.71 -10.75 4.05
N LEU A 29 7.57 -11.82 4.84
CA LEU A 29 6.41 -12.05 5.69
C LEU A 29 6.26 -10.96 6.74
N VAL A 30 7.33 -10.49 7.38
CA VAL A 30 7.25 -9.35 8.31
C VAL A 30 6.72 -8.10 7.61
N ALA A 31 7.24 -7.76 6.43
CA ALA A 31 6.76 -6.61 5.66
C ALA A 31 5.28 -6.76 5.23
N ALA A 32 4.85 -7.99 4.92
CA ALA A 32 3.46 -8.28 4.60
C ALA A 32 2.54 -8.27 5.84
N MET A 33 3.03 -8.73 6.99
CA MET A 33 2.30 -8.61 8.27
C MET A 33 2.10 -7.16 8.66
N LEU A 34 3.12 -6.30 8.48
CA LEU A 34 2.99 -4.87 8.71
C LEU A 34 1.89 -4.26 7.82
N ALA A 35 1.83 -4.63 6.54
CA ALA A 35 0.75 -4.15 5.67
C ALA A 35 -0.64 -4.59 6.16
N GLY A 36 -0.80 -5.85 6.57
CA GLY A 36 -2.05 -6.36 7.16
C GLY A 36 -2.45 -5.60 8.43
N ALA A 37 -1.48 -5.32 9.31
CA ALA A 37 -1.70 -4.55 10.53
C ALA A 37 -2.04 -3.07 10.24
N TYR A 38 -1.38 -2.42 9.28
CA TYR A 38 -1.68 -1.03 8.90
C TYR A 38 -3.06 -0.87 8.29
N ILE A 39 -3.50 -1.84 7.46
CA ILE A 39 -4.89 -1.90 7.02
C ILE A 39 -5.82 -2.09 8.21
N GLY A 40 -5.45 -2.94 9.17
CA GLY A 40 -6.21 -3.13 10.41
C GLY A 40 -6.34 -1.88 11.27
N VAL A 41 -5.29 -1.06 11.38
CA VAL A 41 -5.33 0.26 12.02
C VAL A 41 -6.40 1.14 11.36
N GLY A 42 -6.46 1.12 10.02
CA GLY A 42 -7.52 1.76 9.26
C GLY A 42 -8.92 1.30 9.62
N VAL A 43 -9.12 -0.03 9.72
CA VAL A 43 -10.42 -0.61 10.09
C VAL A 43 -10.85 -0.15 11.48
N VAL A 44 -9.94 -0.20 12.46
CA VAL A 44 -10.24 0.22 13.85
C VAL A 44 -10.52 1.72 13.93
N LEU A 45 -9.73 2.55 13.25
CA LEU A 45 -9.96 4.00 13.17
C LEU A 45 -11.32 4.33 12.55
N MET A 46 -11.67 3.65 11.46
CA MET A 46 -12.96 3.78 10.79
C MET A 46 -14.11 3.46 11.73
N VAL A 47 -14.12 2.29 12.38
CA VAL A 47 -15.24 1.93 13.27
C VAL A 47 -15.29 2.78 14.53
N ALA A 48 -14.14 3.21 15.06
CA ALA A 48 -14.08 4.08 16.24
C ALA A 48 -14.68 5.46 15.99
N THR A 49 -14.57 5.97 14.76
CA THR A 49 -15.02 7.32 14.39
C THR A 49 -16.38 7.33 13.70
N ALA A 50 -16.63 6.40 12.78
CA ALA A 50 -17.89 6.30 12.05
C ALA A 50 -18.98 5.54 12.83
N GLY A 51 -18.61 4.65 13.76
CA GLY A 51 -19.56 3.90 14.58
C GLY A 51 -20.55 4.79 15.33
N PRO A 52 -20.11 5.86 16.03
CA PRO A 52 -21.01 6.84 16.64
C PRO A 52 -21.95 7.53 15.65
N PHE A 53 -21.49 7.82 14.43
CA PHE A 53 -22.33 8.41 13.38
C PHE A 53 -23.39 7.43 12.90
N LEU A 54 -23.03 6.15 12.75
CA LEU A 54 -23.96 5.08 12.41
C LEU A 54 -25.04 4.92 13.49
N ALA A 55 -24.64 4.89 14.76
CA ALA A 55 -25.55 4.77 15.89
C ALA A 55 -26.54 5.96 15.99
N ALA A 56 -26.10 7.14 15.57
CA ALA A 56 -26.95 8.34 15.49
C ALA A 56 -27.80 8.41 14.20
N GLY A 57 -27.70 7.44 13.28
CA GLY A 57 -28.40 7.46 11.99
C GLY A 57 -27.95 8.60 11.07
N SER A 58 -26.71 9.07 11.22
CA SER A 58 -26.21 10.23 10.48
C SER A 58 -25.92 9.91 9.01
N PRO A 59 -26.37 10.74 8.05
CA PRO A 59 -26.04 10.56 6.63
C PRO A 59 -24.54 10.76 6.34
N GLY A 60 -23.78 11.33 7.28
CA GLY A 60 -22.34 11.56 7.16
C GLY A 60 -21.47 10.33 7.49
N GLU A 61 -22.05 9.22 7.96
CA GLU A 61 -21.32 8.02 8.40
C GLU A 61 -20.33 7.53 7.34
N ARG A 62 -20.79 7.29 6.11
CA ARG A 62 -19.96 6.78 5.01
C ARG A 62 -18.84 7.72 4.60
N LEU A 63 -19.08 9.03 4.69
CA LEU A 63 -18.08 10.05 4.37
C LEU A 63 -16.97 10.06 5.42
N VAL A 64 -17.33 9.99 6.71
CA VAL A 64 -16.38 9.87 7.82
C VAL A 64 -15.59 8.57 7.69
N ALA A 65 -16.28 7.46 7.47
CA ALA A 65 -15.67 6.14 7.33
C ALA A 65 -14.60 6.13 6.24
N GLY A 66 -14.94 6.57 5.02
CA GLY A 66 -13.99 6.61 3.91
C GLY A 66 -12.88 7.65 4.10
N GLY A 67 -13.18 8.80 4.69
CA GLY A 67 -12.22 9.87 4.93
C GLY A 67 -11.10 9.45 5.86
N VAL A 68 -11.42 8.79 6.98
CA VAL A 68 -10.39 8.34 7.93
C VAL A 68 -9.67 7.07 7.46
N PHE A 69 -10.36 6.19 6.73
CA PHE A 69 -9.76 4.93 6.25
C PHE A 69 -8.62 5.16 5.25
N ALA A 70 -8.58 6.33 4.59
CA ALA A 70 -7.46 6.76 3.75
C ALA A 70 -6.09 6.71 4.43
N ALA A 71 -6.03 6.86 5.75
CA ALA A 71 -4.80 6.73 6.53
C ALA A 71 -4.15 5.35 6.35
N ALA A 72 -4.97 4.30 6.17
CA ALA A 72 -4.52 2.91 6.07
C ALA A 72 -3.57 2.68 4.89
N LEU A 73 -4.02 3.04 3.67
CA LEU A 73 -3.20 2.86 2.48
C LEU A 73 -2.03 3.84 2.44
N THR A 74 -2.20 5.05 3.00
CA THR A 74 -1.10 6.01 3.15
C THR A 74 0.03 5.43 3.99
N LEU A 75 -0.27 4.82 5.14
CA LEU A 75 0.71 4.13 5.99
C LEU A 75 1.42 3.00 5.22
N VAL A 76 0.66 2.14 4.54
CA VAL A 76 1.23 1.03 3.76
C VAL A 76 2.23 1.53 2.71
N VAL A 77 1.85 2.54 1.93
CA VAL A 77 2.68 3.03 0.82
C VAL A 77 3.91 3.77 1.35
N PHE A 78 3.75 4.63 2.37
CA PHE A 78 4.81 5.50 2.83
C PHE A 78 5.80 4.78 3.76
N ALA A 79 5.33 3.80 4.54
CA ALA A 79 6.19 2.94 5.35
C ALA A 79 6.85 1.81 4.53
N GLY A 80 6.42 1.60 3.27
CA GLY A 80 7.02 0.60 2.38
C GLY A 80 6.66 -0.84 2.73
N ALA A 81 5.43 -1.08 3.18
CA ALA A 81 4.95 -2.42 3.52
C ALA A 81 4.42 -3.20 2.29
N GLU A 82 4.34 -4.53 2.40
CA GLU A 82 4.01 -5.42 1.28
C GLU A 82 2.53 -5.79 1.27
N LEU A 83 1.72 -5.05 0.50
CA LEU A 83 0.27 -5.28 0.40
C LEU A 83 -0.11 -6.16 -0.80
N ALA A 84 -1.02 -7.12 -0.59
CA ALA A 84 -1.42 -8.08 -1.62
C ALA A 84 -2.25 -7.44 -2.74
N THR A 85 -3.15 -6.53 -2.41
CA THR A 85 -4.07 -5.93 -3.39
C THR A 85 -3.35 -5.06 -4.43
N SER A 86 -2.33 -4.29 -4.01
CA SER A 86 -1.44 -3.62 -4.95
C SER A 86 -0.51 -4.59 -5.69
N ALA A 87 -0.06 -5.66 -5.03
CA ALA A 87 0.75 -6.70 -5.66
C ALA A 87 0.04 -7.40 -6.83
N MET A 88 -1.29 -7.56 -6.77
CA MET A 88 -2.08 -8.15 -7.86
C MET A 88 -1.88 -7.39 -9.19
N MET A 89 -1.82 -6.07 -9.17
CA MET A 89 -1.47 -5.25 -10.35
C MET A 89 0.02 -5.38 -10.69
N ILE A 90 0.90 -5.12 -9.72
CA ILE A 90 2.35 -5.02 -9.93
C ILE A 90 2.91 -6.32 -10.52
N LEU A 91 2.52 -7.47 -9.96
CA LEU A 91 2.98 -8.78 -10.41
C LEU A 91 2.38 -9.15 -11.78
N ALA A 92 1.12 -8.80 -12.04
CA ALA A 92 0.51 -9.01 -13.36
C ALA A 92 1.21 -8.19 -14.45
N GLN A 93 1.55 -6.94 -14.16
CA GLN A 93 2.35 -6.09 -15.05
C GLN A 93 3.76 -6.68 -15.25
N GLY A 94 4.42 -7.12 -14.18
CA GLY A 94 5.73 -7.77 -14.27
C GLY A 94 5.72 -9.07 -15.09
N VAL A 95 4.65 -9.85 -15.05
CA VAL A 95 4.47 -11.03 -15.91
C VAL A 95 4.24 -10.59 -17.36
N ALA A 96 3.35 -9.63 -17.61
CA ALA A 96 3.02 -9.15 -18.95
C ALA A 96 4.23 -8.52 -19.67
N THR A 97 5.10 -7.82 -18.93
CA THR A 97 6.34 -7.25 -19.45
C THR A 97 7.51 -8.24 -19.46
N ARG A 98 7.29 -9.49 -19.06
CA ARG A 98 8.31 -10.55 -18.90
C ARG A 98 9.43 -10.18 -17.92
N ALA A 99 9.18 -9.27 -17.00
CA ALA A 99 10.11 -8.89 -15.95
C ALA A 99 10.25 -9.97 -14.86
N VAL A 100 9.21 -10.78 -14.63
CA VAL A 100 9.18 -11.91 -13.69
C VAL A 100 8.42 -13.10 -14.29
N ARG A 101 8.65 -14.32 -13.77
CA ARG A 101 7.93 -15.53 -14.20
C ARG A 101 6.58 -15.63 -13.49
N VAL A 102 5.60 -16.24 -14.15
CA VAL A 102 4.26 -16.50 -13.58
C VAL A 102 4.33 -17.24 -12.24
N ARG A 103 5.16 -18.30 -12.16
CA ARG A 103 5.35 -19.07 -10.92
C ARG A 103 5.82 -18.18 -9.77
N ASP A 104 6.81 -17.33 -10.01
CA ASP A 104 7.39 -16.47 -8.98
C ASP A 104 6.35 -15.43 -8.52
N ALA A 105 5.59 -14.86 -9.46
CA ALA A 105 4.48 -13.96 -9.16
C ALA A 105 3.40 -14.62 -8.27
N VAL A 106 2.96 -15.83 -8.61
CA VAL A 106 1.96 -16.56 -7.81
C VAL A 106 2.46 -16.86 -6.40
N VAL A 107 3.71 -17.34 -6.26
CA VAL A 107 4.32 -17.61 -4.95
C VAL A 107 4.46 -16.34 -4.12
N THR A 108 4.95 -15.25 -4.72
CA THR A 108 5.06 -13.95 -4.04
C THR A 108 3.70 -13.41 -3.60
N LEU A 109 2.66 -13.52 -4.44
CA LEU A 109 1.31 -13.11 -4.07
C LEU A 109 0.76 -13.96 -2.91
N GLY A 110 0.97 -15.27 -2.95
CA GLY A 110 0.57 -16.18 -1.86
C GLY A 110 1.24 -15.82 -0.53
N LEU A 111 2.55 -15.58 -0.52
CA LEU A 111 3.27 -15.12 0.67
C LEU A 111 2.74 -13.78 1.19
N CYS A 112 2.40 -12.86 0.28
CA CYS A 112 1.86 -11.56 0.62
C CYS A 112 0.47 -11.68 1.27
N LEU A 113 -0.42 -12.51 0.72
CA LEU A 113 -1.74 -12.78 1.30
C LEU A 113 -1.65 -13.44 2.68
N VAL A 114 -0.78 -14.44 2.85
CA VAL A 114 -0.56 -15.11 4.14
C VAL A 114 -0.01 -14.12 5.17
N GLY A 115 0.98 -13.31 4.80
CA GLY A 115 1.54 -12.29 5.68
C GLY A 115 0.50 -11.24 6.06
N ASN A 116 -0.26 -10.72 5.09
CA ASN A 116 -1.34 -9.76 5.35
C ASN A 116 -2.38 -10.35 6.33
N LEU A 117 -2.82 -11.59 6.11
CA LEU A 117 -3.76 -12.28 7.01
C LEU A 117 -3.19 -12.42 8.43
N ALA A 118 -1.96 -12.92 8.56
CA ALA A 118 -1.31 -13.09 9.87
C ALA A 118 -1.15 -11.76 10.61
N GLY A 119 -0.77 -10.68 9.89
CA GLY A 119 -0.68 -9.34 10.44
C GLY A 119 -2.03 -8.78 10.90
N SER A 120 -3.07 -8.94 10.09
CA SER A 120 -4.43 -8.52 10.43
C SER A 120 -5.00 -9.29 11.63
N MET A 121 -4.79 -10.61 11.70
CA MET A 121 -5.21 -11.44 12.84
C MET A 121 -4.49 -11.06 14.12
N LEU A 122 -3.16 -10.89 14.06
CA LEU A 122 -2.36 -10.49 15.22
C LEU A 122 -2.76 -9.10 15.74
N PHE A 123 -2.98 -8.15 14.82
CA PHE A 123 -3.43 -6.82 15.18
C PHE A 123 -4.84 -6.85 15.79
N ALA A 124 -5.78 -7.58 15.18
CA ALA A 124 -7.13 -7.75 15.73
C ALA A 124 -7.11 -8.39 17.13
N PHE A 125 -6.29 -9.41 17.34
CA PHE A 125 -6.09 -10.01 18.66
C PHE A 125 -5.59 -8.99 19.69
N ALA A 126 -4.60 -8.18 19.33
CA ALA A 126 -4.07 -7.13 20.21
C ALA A 126 -5.15 -6.08 20.55
N VAL A 127 -5.96 -5.66 19.57
CA VAL A 127 -7.09 -4.73 19.75
C VAL A 127 -8.14 -5.32 20.69
N THR A 128 -8.49 -6.60 20.54
CA THR A 128 -9.40 -7.31 21.43
C THR A 128 -8.86 -7.34 22.86
N LYS A 129 -7.59 -7.69 23.05
CA LYS A 129 -6.96 -7.75 24.39
C LYS A 129 -6.80 -6.38 25.02
N ALA A 130 -6.62 -5.33 24.23
CA ALA A 130 -6.58 -3.96 24.71
C ALA A 130 -7.97 -3.41 25.08
N GLY A 131 -9.06 -4.09 24.73
CA GLY A 131 -10.42 -3.66 25.08
C GLY A 131 -10.93 -2.42 24.33
N VAL A 132 -10.24 -2.00 23.27
CA VAL A 132 -10.51 -0.72 22.55
C VAL A 132 -11.94 -0.66 21.99
N LEU A 133 -12.48 -1.78 21.52
CA LEU A 133 -13.84 -1.84 20.97
C LEU A 133 -14.91 -2.05 22.05
N HIS A 134 -14.52 -2.49 23.26
CA HIS A 134 -15.45 -2.60 24.39
C HIS A 134 -15.69 -1.23 25.05
N SER A 135 -14.66 -0.39 25.12
CA SER A 135 -14.79 0.99 25.62
C SER A 135 -15.55 1.92 24.66
N ASN A 136 -15.73 1.51 23.41
CA ASN A 136 -16.54 2.21 22.40
C ASN A 136 -17.58 1.25 21.79
N ALA A 137 -18.71 1.08 22.47
CA ALA A 137 -19.76 0.15 22.06
C ALA A 137 -20.28 0.40 20.63
N ALA A 138 -20.35 1.66 20.19
CA ALA A 138 -20.79 2.01 18.83
C ALA A 138 -19.82 1.47 17.75
N ALA A 139 -18.51 1.43 18.05
CA ALA A 139 -17.52 0.83 17.17
C ALA A 139 -17.67 -0.69 17.08
N GLY A 140 -17.90 -1.36 18.23
CA GLY A 140 -18.19 -2.79 18.28
C GLY A 140 -19.45 -3.17 17.49
N GLU A 141 -20.52 -2.39 17.65
CA GLU A 141 -21.77 -2.60 16.91
C GLU A 141 -21.61 -2.34 15.41
N MET A 142 -20.79 -1.35 15.01
CA MET A 142 -20.47 -1.15 13.60
C MET A 142 -19.77 -2.37 13.00
N VAL A 143 -18.80 -2.98 13.70
CA VAL A 143 -18.16 -4.25 13.26
C VAL A 143 -19.21 -5.35 13.11
N ALA A 144 -20.10 -5.53 14.10
CA ALA A 144 -21.16 -6.53 14.04
C ALA A 144 -22.12 -6.30 12.86
N SER A 145 -22.47 -5.04 12.57
CA SER A 145 -23.31 -4.66 11.43
C SER A 145 -22.66 -4.98 10.09
N MET A 146 -21.35 -4.72 9.95
CA MET A 146 -20.59 -5.05 8.75
C MET A 146 -20.55 -6.56 8.51
N LEU A 147 -20.37 -7.35 9.58
CA LEU A 147 -20.35 -8.82 9.48
C LEU A 147 -21.71 -9.39 9.08
N ARG A 148 -22.81 -8.88 9.67
CA ARG A 148 -24.18 -9.24 9.26
C ARG A 148 -24.43 -8.93 7.79
N ALA A 149 -24.07 -7.72 7.32
CA ALA A 149 -24.23 -7.34 5.92
C ALA A 149 -23.48 -8.30 4.98
N LYS A 150 -22.20 -8.57 5.27
CA LYS A 150 -21.36 -9.49 4.47
C LYS A 150 -21.87 -10.93 4.48
N ALA A 151 -22.53 -11.36 5.56
CA ALA A 151 -23.13 -12.68 5.65
C ALA A 151 -24.33 -12.85 4.71
N HIS A 152 -25.07 -11.78 4.42
CA HIS A 152 -26.22 -11.80 3.51
C HIS A 152 -25.87 -11.54 2.03
N GLU A 153 -24.67 -11.03 1.75
CA GLU A 153 -24.20 -10.82 0.38
C GLU A 153 -23.91 -12.14 -0.34
N THR A 154 -24.40 -12.23 -1.58
CA THR A 154 -24.15 -13.34 -2.50
C THR A 154 -22.69 -13.35 -2.95
N GLY A 155 -22.20 -14.51 -3.42
CA GLY A 155 -20.85 -14.63 -3.97
C GLY A 155 -20.59 -13.69 -5.16
N GLY A 156 -21.60 -13.45 -6.00
CA GLY A 156 -21.52 -12.51 -7.12
C GLY A 156 -21.38 -11.05 -6.67
N GLU A 157 -22.16 -10.62 -5.67
CA GLU A 157 -22.05 -9.27 -5.11
C GLU A 157 -20.66 -9.05 -4.48
N LEU A 158 -20.18 -9.99 -3.68
CA LEU A 158 -18.84 -9.95 -3.08
C LEU A 158 -17.73 -9.87 -4.15
N PHE A 159 -17.87 -10.66 -5.22
CA PHE A 159 -16.93 -10.67 -6.33
C PHE A 159 -16.87 -9.31 -7.02
N PHE A 160 -17.99 -8.76 -7.48
CA PHE A 160 -18.01 -7.49 -8.22
C PHE A 160 -17.63 -6.29 -7.34
N ARG A 161 -18.06 -6.27 -6.07
CA ARG A 161 -17.56 -5.27 -5.10
C ARG A 161 -16.05 -5.38 -4.91
N GLY A 162 -15.50 -6.59 -4.94
CA GLY A 162 -14.06 -6.82 -4.95
C GLY A 162 -13.37 -6.26 -6.20
N VAL A 163 -13.95 -6.47 -7.39
CA VAL A 163 -13.42 -5.92 -8.65
C VAL A 163 -13.34 -4.40 -8.58
N LEU A 164 -14.44 -3.75 -8.19
CA LEU A 164 -14.54 -2.29 -8.12
C LEU A 164 -13.61 -1.69 -7.06
N CYS A 165 -13.45 -2.38 -5.92
CA CYS A 165 -12.50 -1.97 -4.90
C CYS A 165 -11.06 -1.93 -5.45
N ASN A 166 -10.59 -3.05 -6.01
CA ASN A 166 -9.19 -3.13 -6.38
C ASN A 166 -8.88 -2.39 -7.69
N LEU A 167 -9.89 -2.08 -8.50
CA LEU A 167 -9.77 -1.09 -9.56
C LEU A 167 -9.30 0.25 -8.96
N LEU A 168 -9.98 0.76 -7.93
CA LEU A 168 -9.63 2.06 -7.31
C LEU A 168 -8.29 2.00 -6.58
N VAL A 169 -8.04 0.94 -5.80
CA VAL A 169 -6.75 0.77 -5.09
C VAL A 169 -5.59 0.73 -6.08
N CYS A 170 -5.66 -0.10 -7.11
CA CYS A 170 -4.58 -0.20 -8.11
C CYS A 170 -4.45 1.06 -8.96
N ALA A 171 -5.55 1.75 -9.30
CA ALA A 171 -5.48 3.04 -9.98
C ALA A 171 -4.75 4.10 -9.14
N ALA A 172 -4.97 4.11 -7.82
CA ALA A 172 -4.25 5.00 -6.90
C ALA A 172 -2.75 4.67 -6.84
N ILE A 173 -2.39 3.39 -6.72
CA ILE A 173 -0.99 2.95 -6.70
C ILE A 173 -0.29 3.24 -8.05
N TRP A 174 -0.99 3.03 -9.17
CA TRP A 174 -0.51 3.42 -10.49
C TRP A 174 -0.25 4.92 -10.58
N ALA A 175 -1.19 5.75 -10.12
CA ALA A 175 -1.03 7.19 -10.06
C ALA A 175 0.15 7.59 -9.16
N CYS A 176 0.32 6.95 -7.99
CA CYS A 176 1.45 7.19 -7.11
C CYS A 176 2.79 6.92 -7.80
N GLY A 177 2.89 5.87 -8.61
CA GLY A 177 4.09 5.56 -9.41
C GLY A 177 4.42 6.66 -10.44
N ARG A 178 3.43 7.46 -10.84
CA ARG A 178 3.59 8.57 -11.80
C ARG A 178 3.91 9.90 -11.14
N LEU A 179 3.52 10.09 -9.88
CA LEU A 179 3.66 11.36 -9.16
C LEU A 179 5.03 11.47 -8.49
N ARG A 180 5.59 12.69 -8.49
CA ARG A 180 6.87 13.00 -7.83
C ARG A 180 6.70 13.59 -6.43
N SER A 181 5.54 14.18 -6.14
CA SER A 181 5.25 14.81 -4.84
C SER A 181 4.60 13.81 -3.90
N GLU A 182 5.14 13.65 -2.70
CA GLU A 182 4.54 12.83 -1.64
C GLU A 182 3.15 13.34 -1.25
N ALA A 183 2.96 14.67 -1.19
CA ALA A 183 1.64 15.25 -0.96
C ALA A 183 0.64 14.88 -2.06
N GLY A 184 1.08 14.90 -3.33
CA GLY A 184 0.24 14.44 -4.45
C GLY A 184 -0.14 12.97 -4.36
N LYS A 185 0.79 12.11 -3.90
CA LYS A 185 0.52 10.69 -3.64
C LYS A 185 -0.51 10.54 -2.52
N ALA A 186 -0.36 11.25 -1.40
CA ALA A 186 -1.31 11.20 -0.30
C ALA A 186 -2.72 11.62 -0.75
N ILE A 187 -2.84 12.67 -1.58
CA ILE A 187 -4.13 13.14 -2.10
C ILE A 187 -4.82 12.09 -2.99
N VAL A 188 -4.10 11.47 -3.93
CA VAL A 188 -4.72 10.46 -4.81
C VAL A 188 -5.10 9.19 -4.05
N LEU A 189 -4.30 8.79 -3.05
CA LEU A 189 -4.65 7.71 -2.14
C LEU A 189 -5.94 8.08 -1.39
N PHE A 190 -6.00 9.26 -0.76
CA PHE A 190 -7.18 9.72 -0.04
C PHE A 190 -8.46 9.61 -0.87
N TRP A 191 -8.48 10.18 -2.08
CA TRP A 191 -9.68 10.18 -2.91
C TRP A 191 -10.10 8.78 -3.37
N ALA A 192 -9.15 7.92 -3.73
CA ALA A 192 -9.45 6.55 -4.14
C ALA A 192 -10.02 5.71 -2.97
N ILE A 193 -9.46 5.88 -1.77
CA ILE A 193 -9.91 5.17 -0.58
C ILE A 193 -11.28 5.66 -0.10
N LEU A 194 -11.47 6.99 -0.08
CA LEU A 194 -12.77 7.58 0.21
C LEU A 194 -13.84 7.01 -0.72
N ALA A 195 -13.57 6.98 -2.04
CA ALA A 195 -14.51 6.49 -3.03
C ALA A 195 -14.91 5.02 -2.77
N PHE A 196 -13.95 4.10 -2.61
CA PHE A 196 -14.32 2.69 -2.49
C PHE A 196 -15.02 2.36 -1.18
N ILE A 197 -14.64 3.01 -0.07
CA ILE A 197 -15.27 2.79 1.23
C ILE A 197 -16.68 3.38 1.24
N ALA A 198 -16.85 4.64 0.83
CA ALA A 198 -18.15 5.29 0.82
C ALA A 198 -19.13 4.64 -0.17
N SER A 199 -18.63 4.01 -1.24
CA SER A 199 -19.42 3.22 -2.19
C SER A 199 -19.73 1.79 -1.73
N GLY A 200 -19.16 1.31 -0.62
CA GLY A 200 -19.42 -0.04 -0.09
C GLY A 200 -18.73 -1.17 -0.87
N PHE A 201 -17.56 -0.90 -1.45
CA PHE A 201 -16.76 -1.92 -2.13
C PHE A 201 -15.94 -2.75 -1.14
N GLU A 202 -15.53 -3.94 -1.56
CA GLU A 202 -14.96 -4.96 -0.67
C GLU A 202 -13.44 -5.11 -0.86
N HIS A 203 -12.67 -4.96 0.23
CA HIS A 203 -11.21 -5.09 0.22
C HIS A 203 -10.79 -6.30 1.05
N VAL A 204 -10.17 -7.29 0.41
CA VAL A 204 -9.87 -8.60 1.04
C VAL A 204 -9.02 -8.47 2.31
N VAL A 205 -8.03 -7.56 2.32
CA VAL A 205 -7.15 -7.36 3.50
C VAL A 205 -7.85 -6.55 4.61
N ALA A 206 -8.80 -5.68 4.26
CA ALA A 206 -9.60 -4.99 5.29
C ALA A 206 -10.53 -5.98 5.97
N ASN A 207 -11.15 -6.85 5.17
CA ASN A 207 -12.01 -7.92 5.65
C ASN A 207 -11.24 -8.93 6.51
N MET A 208 -9.95 -9.20 6.25
CA MET A 208 -9.12 -10.01 7.15
C MET A 208 -9.15 -9.47 8.58
N THR A 209 -9.06 -8.14 8.77
CA THR A 209 -9.16 -7.54 10.10
C THR A 209 -10.60 -7.55 10.63
N THR A 210 -11.59 -7.16 9.82
CA THR A 210 -13.00 -7.12 10.24
C THR A 210 -13.50 -8.49 10.73
N PHE A 211 -13.24 -9.56 9.99
CA PHE A 211 -13.59 -10.91 10.41
C PHE A 211 -12.78 -11.38 11.61
N SER A 212 -11.50 -11.03 11.70
CA SER A 212 -10.68 -11.37 12.88
C SER A 212 -11.18 -10.69 14.15
N LEU A 213 -11.63 -9.43 14.07
CA LEU A 213 -12.26 -8.73 15.20
C LEU A 213 -13.57 -9.43 15.61
N GLY A 214 -14.37 -9.89 14.65
CA GLY A 214 -15.58 -10.67 14.91
C GLY A 214 -15.29 -12.01 15.59
N LEU A 215 -14.43 -12.83 14.98
CA LEU A 215 -14.12 -14.20 15.41
C LEU A 215 -13.34 -14.26 16.72
N LEU A 216 -12.34 -13.38 16.89
CA LEU A 216 -11.47 -13.39 18.08
C LEU A 216 -12.04 -12.51 19.21
N GLY A 217 -12.78 -11.45 18.87
CA GLY A 217 -13.39 -10.54 19.82
C GLY A 217 -14.82 -10.87 20.22
N GLY A 218 -15.47 -11.85 19.56
CA GLY A 218 -16.88 -12.18 19.79
C GLY A 218 -17.83 -11.08 19.32
N LEU A 219 -17.43 -10.29 18.31
CA LEU A 219 -18.22 -9.17 17.81
C LEU A 219 -19.12 -9.62 16.66
N GLY A 220 -20.41 -9.78 16.93
CA GLY A 220 -21.43 -10.10 15.94
C GLY A 220 -21.44 -11.56 15.45
N PRO A 221 -22.49 -11.97 14.71
CA PRO A 221 -22.64 -13.33 14.23
C PRO A 221 -21.75 -13.55 12.99
N THR A 222 -20.61 -14.21 13.17
CA THR A 222 -19.74 -14.62 12.06
C THR A 222 -19.09 -15.97 12.35
N THR A 223 -18.79 -16.73 11.31
CA THR A 223 -18.13 -18.03 11.40
C THR A 223 -16.87 -18.07 10.53
N TRP A 224 -16.01 -19.07 10.79
CA TRP A 224 -14.86 -19.33 9.92
C TRP A 224 -15.28 -19.66 8.48
N ALA A 225 -16.48 -20.23 8.28
CA ALA A 225 -17.03 -20.50 6.95
C ALA A 225 -17.44 -19.21 6.23
N ASP A 226 -18.07 -18.26 6.93
CA ASP A 226 -18.38 -16.94 6.38
C ASP A 226 -17.10 -16.19 6.00
N PHE A 227 -16.07 -16.28 6.85
CA PHE A 227 -14.78 -15.67 6.59
C PHE A 227 -14.12 -16.27 5.34
N ALA A 228 -14.09 -17.59 5.20
CA ALA A 228 -13.54 -18.28 4.04
C ALA A 228 -14.31 -17.93 2.74
N ARG A 229 -15.65 -17.87 2.81
CA ARG A 229 -16.50 -17.45 1.69
C ARG A 229 -16.16 -16.03 1.25
N ASN A 230 -16.07 -15.10 2.19
CA ASN A 230 -15.74 -13.71 1.90
C ASN A 230 -14.33 -13.58 1.30
N LEU A 231 -13.32 -14.21 1.91
CA LEU A 231 -11.94 -14.21 1.40
C LEU A 231 -11.84 -14.71 -0.03
N THR A 232 -12.60 -15.76 -0.36
CA THR A 232 -12.61 -16.34 -1.70
C THR A 232 -13.18 -15.36 -2.72
N TRP A 233 -14.42 -14.91 -2.53
CA TRP A 233 -15.09 -14.08 -3.54
C TRP A 233 -14.48 -12.68 -3.65
N VAL A 234 -14.20 -12.03 -2.52
CA VAL A 234 -13.57 -10.70 -2.50
C VAL A 234 -12.14 -10.79 -2.99
N GLY A 235 -11.38 -11.83 -2.61
CA GLY A 235 -10.01 -12.05 -3.08
C GLY A 235 -9.93 -12.26 -4.59
N LEU A 236 -10.82 -13.07 -5.16
CA LEU A 236 -10.93 -13.26 -6.61
C LEU A 236 -11.35 -11.98 -7.33
N GLY A 237 -12.33 -11.25 -6.78
CA GLY A 237 -12.76 -9.97 -7.29
C GLY A 237 -11.61 -8.95 -7.31
N ASN A 238 -10.91 -8.81 -6.17
CA ASN A 238 -9.74 -7.95 -6.07
C ASN A 238 -8.65 -8.36 -7.08
N LEU A 239 -8.38 -9.66 -7.25
CA LEU A 239 -7.42 -10.14 -8.24
C LEU A 239 -7.80 -9.70 -9.65
N VAL A 240 -9.06 -9.86 -10.05
CA VAL A 240 -9.56 -9.42 -11.37
C VAL A 240 -9.46 -7.90 -11.54
N GLY A 241 -9.91 -7.12 -10.55
CA GLY A 241 -9.84 -5.65 -10.59
C GLY A 241 -8.41 -5.12 -10.69
N GLY A 242 -7.49 -5.70 -9.91
CA GLY A 242 -6.10 -5.25 -9.89
C GLY A 242 -5.29 -5.77 -11.09
N ALA A 243 -5.32 -7.08 -11.34
CA ALA A 243 -4.49 -7.70 -12.37
C ALA A 243 -5.01 -7.41 -13.78
N LEU A 244 -6.31 -7.61 -14.03
CA LEU A 244 -6.88 -7.52 -15.37
C LEU A 244 -7.32 -6.09 -15.69
N VAL A 245 -8.18 -5.50 -14.86
CA VAL A 245 -8.82 -4.21 -15.19
C VAL A 245 -7.83 -3.06 -15.16
N VAL A 246 -6.92 -3.02 -14.19
CA VAL A 246 -5.90 -1.95 -14.09
C VAL A 246 -4.55 -2.41 -14.65
N GLY A 247 -4.05 -3.56 -14.19
CA GLY A 247 -2.72 -4.06 -14.54
C GLY A 247 -2.52 -4.23 -16.05
N LEU A 248 -3.30 -5.11 -16.67
CA LEU A 248 -3.21 -5.35 -18.12
C LEU A 248 -3.68 -4.16 -18.95
N ALA A 249 -4.72 -3.43 -18.52
CA ALA A 249 -5.16 -2.24 -19.24
C ALA A 249 -4.04 -1.20 -19.36
N TYR A 250 -3.31 -0.89 -18.28
CA TYR A 250 -2.21 0.06 -18.35
C TYR A 250 -0.98 -0.49 -19.09
N VAL A 251 -0.80 -1.81 -19.18
CA VAL A 251 0.22 -2.39 -20.08
C VAL A 251 -0.15 -2.12 -21.54
N VAL A 252 -1.42 -2.31 -21.91
CA VAL A 252 -1.91 -2.04 -23.28
C VAL A 252 -1.81 -0.55 -23.62
N VAL A 253 -2.29 0.33 -22.72
CA VAL A 253 -2.32 1.78 -22.96
C VAL A 253 -0.91 2.40 -22.95
N ALA A 254 0.03 1.86 -22.16
CA ALA A 254 1.42 2.32 -22.20
C ALA A 254 2.13 1.98 -23.52
N GLY A 255 1.62 0.99 -24.27
CA GLY A 255 2.17 0.54 -25.55
C GLY A 255 3.46 -0.28 -25.42
N PRO A 256 3.98 -0.82 -26.53
CA PRO A 256 5.32 -1.42 -26.55
C PRO A 256 6.33 -0.39 -26.07
N ALA A 257 7.39 -0.82 -25.37
CA ALA A 257 8.53 0.03 -25.01
C ALA A 257 9.32 0.45 -26.26
N ARG A 258 8.69 1.19 -27.15
CA ARG A 258 9.26 1.94 -28.25
C ARG A 258 9.21 3.38 -27.78
N ASP A 259 10.36 4.06 -27.76
CA ASP A 259 10.53 5.50 -27.47
C ASP A 259 11.06 5.92 -26.09
N ALA A 260 11.56 5.00 -25.26
CA ALA A 260 12.41 5.41 -24.12
C ALA A 260 13.85 5.82 -24.51
N GLY A 261 14.19 5.80 -25.80
CA GLY A 261 15.57 5.99 -26.30
C GLY A 261 15.76 7.03 -27.42
N ARG A 262 14.79 7.91 -27.72
CA ARG A 262 14.91 8.87 -28.85
C ARG A 262 14.63 10.35 -28.53
N GLY A 263 14.74 10.79 -27.28
CA GLY A 263 14.32 12.16 -26.93
C GLY A 263 15.07 12.92 -25.84
N ALA A 264 16.25 12.48 -25.41
CA ALA A 264 17.09 13.31 -24.54
C ALA A 264 18.46 13.52 -25.20
N PRO A 265 18.82 14.76 -25.59
CA PRO A 265 20.21 15.09 -25.80
C PRO A 265 20.96 14.77 -24.51
N SER A 266 21.97 13.91 -24.61
CA SER A 266 22.98 13.78 -23.57
C SER A 266 23.68 15.12 -23.45
N THR A 267 23.21 15.99 -22.56
CA THR A 267 24.02 17.08 -22.02
C THR A 267 25.05 16.43 -21.10
N ALA A 268 26.08 15.85 -21.70
CA ALA A 268 27.36 15.66 -21.05
C ALA A 268 27.90 17.06 -20.78
N ALA A 269 27.44 17.65 -19.67
CA ALA A 269 28.08 18.81 -19.11
C ALA A 269 29.48 18.36 -18.71
N THR A 270 30.47 18.71 -19.51
CA THR A 270 31.87 18.76 -19.12
C THR A 270 32.00 19.78 -17.98
N SER A 271 31.67 19.35 -16.76
CA SER A 271 32.04 20.08 -15.56
C SER A 271 33.55 19.93 -15.38
N ARG A 272 34.32 20.87 -15.94
CA ARG A 272 35.68 21.10 -15.44
C ARG A 272 35.55 21.40 -13.94
N PRO A 273 36.35 20.76 -13.06
CA PRO A 273 36.31 21.10 -11.66
C PRO A 273 36.70 22.57 -11.49
N VAL A 274 35.79 23.34 -10.89
CA VAL A 274 36.09 24.69 -10.41
C VAL A 274 37.04 24.52 -9.23
N VAL A 275 38.34 24.73 -9.46
CA VAL A 275 39.32 24.87 -8.39
C VAL A 275 39.10 26.25 -7.77
N LEU A 276 38.50 26.27 -6.58
CA LEU A 276 38.43 27.48 -5.76
C LEU A 276 39.86 27.86 -5.34
N PRO A 277 40.30 29.13 -5.49
CA PRO A 277 41.59 29.54 -4.98
C PRO A 277 41.59 29.45 -3.45
N VAL A 278 42.47 28.62 -2.90
CA VAL A 278 42.77 28.59 -1.46
C VAL A 278 43.49 29.90 -1.11
N PRO A 279 43.01 30.69 -0.12
CA PRO A 279 43.73 31.87 0.34
C PRO A 279 45.11 31.44 0.87
N SER A 280 46.18 32.06 0.36
CA SER A 280 47.51 31.82 0.87
C SER A 280 47.59 32.29 2.33
N ILE A 281 47.69 31.33 3.25
CA ILE A 281 48.08 31.61 4.62
C ILE A 281 49.51 32.16 4.55
N ARG A 282 49.65 33.48 4.71
CA ARG A 282 50.96 34.10 4.96
C ARG A 282 51.50 33.47 6.24
N ARG A 283 52.46 32.56 6.10
CA ARG A 283 53.27 32.11 7.23
C ARG A 283 53.99 33.33 7.80
N ALA A 284 53.74 33.63 9.06
CA ALA A 284 54.54 34.57 9.82
C ALA A 284 56.01 34.12 9.75
N ALA A 285 56.92 35.06 9.45
CA ALA A 285 58.34 34.79 9.39
C ALA A 285 58.84 34.38 10.80
N PRO A 286 59.68 33.34 10.92
CA PRO A 286 60.28 32.96 12.18
C PRO A 286 61.25 34.05 12.67
N PRO A 287 61.41 34.23 14.00
CA PRO A 287 62.35 35.19 14.55
C PRO A 287 63.79 34.80 14.18
N LEU A 288 64.57 35.81 13.80
CA LEU A 288 65.99 35.69 13.49
C LEU A 288 66.79 35.31 14.74
N ASP A 289 67.28 34.08 14.79
CA ASP A 289 68.32 33.64 15.70
C ASP A 289 69.64 34.35 15.31
N ARG A 290 70.08 35.27 16.17
CA ARG A 290 71.41 35.89 16.11
C ARG A 290 72.32 35.11 17.04
N SER A 291 73.00 34.10 16.50
CA SER A 291 74.18 33.55 17.13
C SER A 291 75.47 34.19 16.56
N HIS A 292 76.29 34.65 17.50
CA HIS A 292 77.71 35.02 17.42
C HIS A 292 78.15 36.38 16.85
N ARG A 293 78.59 37.25 17.79
CA ARG A 293 79.94 37.81 17.70
C ARG A 293 80.72 37.51 18.97
N ALA A 294 81.95 37.07 18.74
CA ALA A 294 83.03 36.89 19.69
C ALA A 294 83.49 38.23 20.30
N GLY A 295 84.04 38.14 21.51
CA GLY A 295 84.56 39.23 22.32
C GLY A 295 84.47 38.87 23.79
#